data_AF-A0A6A1VDH9-F1
#
_entry.id   AF-A0A6A1VDH9-F1
#
_cell.length_a   1.000
_cell.length_b   1.000
_cell.length_c   1.000
_cell.angle_alpha   90.00
_cell.angle_beta   90.00
_cell.angle_gamma   90.00
#
_symmetry.space_group_name_H-M   'P 1'
#
loop_
_entity.id
_entity.type
_entity.pdbx_description
1 polymer ?
#
loop_
_entity_poly.entity_id
_entity_poly.type
_entity_poly.pdbx_seq_one_letter_code
_entity_poly.pdbx_strand_id
1 'polypeptide(L)'
;MSLRIKAVVDKFVQELKEALDADIQDRIMKEREMQSYIEEREREVAEREAAWKAELSRREAEIARQEARLKMEKENLEKEKSVLMGTASNQDNQDGALEITVSGEKYRCLRPVSFRRICILKLDCSFGKQGVILRVQHLYPGYIPEGLPCFMGPKSQPTLSKDYPTIHCSWRITMPEYPGEAERGTKIELVSGTEGSEAQKSSLFHHRGRRHGSFDVMSFGALADGQTDNTMVRSPPSLSQSKDFGIKPDEVTYMNSQGHLKAATDLSQYGFSAGWIEFGWVEGLTLTGGGTFDGQGAKAWPYNKCRTHSKCELLPTNVKFMGMNKTVVRGITSLNSKFFHIALVECKNFKGSKIKISAPANSPNTDGIHIERSSGVYFSGSQIGTGDDCISIGQGNSQVTISSITCGPGHGISVGSLGRYQNEGDVSGLVVRDCNMTGTSNGIRIKTWANSPGQSTATNMTFENIVMNNVTNPIIIDQAYCPFSSCTPMVIVLKVGRPGVFSTDDFAFSSTPMNHTGFYNAQAPSRVKISDIYFKNIRGTSSTEVAVALECSKGMPCQNIYLEDVRLDLSSGEKHATSICKNVKATYIGSQIPPPCS
;
A
#
# COMPACT_ATOMS: atom_id res chain seq x y z
N MET A 1 -63.53 48.54 -5.32
CA MET A 1 -62.11 48.17 -5.07
C MET A 1 -61.97 46.92 -4.21
N SER A 2 -62.62 46.84 -3.04
CA SER A 2 -62.50 45.73 -2.07
C SER A 2 -62.75 44.31 -2.64
N LEU A 3 -63.78 44.10 -3.47
CA LEU A 3 -64.09 42.77 -4.04
C LEU A 3 -63.04 42.24 -5.04
N ARG A 4 -62.36 43.13 -5.78
CA ARG A 4 -61.33 42.72 -6.75
C ARG A 4 -60.03 42.33 -6.07
N ILE A 5 -59.68 43.00 -4.97
CA ILE A 5 -58.50 42.67 -4.17
C ILE A 5 -58.69 41.32 -3.50
N LYS A 6 -59.89 41.07 -2.94
CA LYS A 6 -60.21 39.76 -2.35
C LYS A 6 -60.07 38.61 -3.35
N ALA A 7 -60.60 38.76 -4.57
CA ALA A 7 -60.47 37.74 -5.61
C ALA A 7 -59.02 37.44 -6.02
N VAL A 8 -58.15 38.46 -6.04
CA VAL A 8 -56.71 38.28 -6.36
C VAL A 8 -55.98 37.58 -5.21
N VAL A 9 -56.27 37.96 -3.97
CA VAL A 9 -55.68 37.32 -2.78
C VAL A 9 -56.14 35.87 -2.67
N ASP A 10 -57.43 35.60 -2.87
CA ASP A 10 -57.97 34.23 -2.82
C ASP A 10 -57.34 33.34 -3.89
N LYS A 11 -57.12 33.88 -5.10
CA LYS A 11 -56.42 33.16 -6.18
C LYS A 11 -54.95 32.86 -5.83
N PHE A 12 -54.24 33.84 -5.29
CA PHE A 12 -52.83 33.67 -4.90
C PHE A 12 -52.67 32.66 -3.75
N VAL A 13 -53.58 32.69 -2.78
CA VAL A 13 -53.61 31.70 -1.68
C VAL A 13 -53.89 30.30 -2.21
N GLN A 14 -54.77 30.15 -3.21
CA GLN A 14 -55.05 28.88 -3.85
C GLN A 14 -53.82 28.33 -4.60
N GLU A 15 -53.14 29.16 -5.39
CA GLU A 15 -51.91 28.80 -6.10
C GLU A 15 -50.79 28.39 -5.13
N LEU A 16 -50.65 29.09 -3.99
CA LEU A 16 -49.69 28.72 -2.95
C LEU A 16 -50.01 27.38 -2.27
N LYS A 17 -51.30 27.09 -2.04
CA LYS A 17 -51.71 25.79 -1.47
C LYS A 17 -51.39 24.65 -2.42
N GLU A 18 -51.69 24.81 -3.71
CA GLU A 18 -51.41 23.79 -4.73
C GLU A 18 -49.90 23.55 -4.89
N ALA A 19 -49.09 24.61 -4.84
CA ALA A 19 -47.63 24.48 -4.87
C ALA A 19 -47.06 23.79 -3.61
N LEU A 20 -47.61 24.10 -2.43
CA LEU A 20 -47.20 23.46 -1.19
C LEU A 20 -47.61 21.98 -1.14
N ASP A 21 -48.82 21.65 -1.58
CA ASP A 21 -49.29 20.27 -1.67
C ASP A 21 -48.44 19.45 -2.64
N ALA A 22 -48.01 20.04 -3.77
CA ALA A 22 -47.08 19.40 -4.70
C ALA A 22 -45.69 19.15 -4.09
N ASP A 23 -45.11 20.10 -3.34
CA ASP A 23 -43.82 19.90 -2.64
C ASP A 23 -43.92 18.81 -1.56
N ILE A 24 -45.03 18.79 -0.82
CA ILE A 24 -45.28 17.75 0.19
C ILE A 24 -45.39 16.37 -0.47
N GLN A 25 -46.10 16.24 -1.59
CA GLN A 25 -46.21 14.96 -2.30
C GLN A 25 -44.87 14.49 -2.89
N ASP A 26 -44.04 15.40 -3.41
CA ASP A 26 -42.69 15.09 -3.90
C ASP A 26 -41.78 14.59 -2.77
N ARG A 27 -41.85 15.22 -1.58
CA ARG A 27 -41.11 14.74 -0.39
C ARG A 27 -41.57 13.34 0.06
N ILE A 28 -42.88 13.11 0.10
CA ILE A 28 -43.44 11.79 0.47
C ILE A 28 -43.01 10.72 -0.55
N MET A 29 -42.99 11.05 -1.85
CA MET A 29 -42.54 10.13 -2.90
C MET A 29 -41.06 9.77 -2.69
N LYS A 30 -40.19 10.77 -2.49
CA LYS A 30 -38.76 10.56 -2.24
C LYS A 30 -38.48 9.77 -0.97
N GLU A 31 -39.25 10.00 0.09
CA GLU A 31 -39.15 9.18 1.31
C GLU A 31 -39.55 7.73 1.06
N ARG A 32 -40.61 7.46 0.28
CA ARG A 32 -41.00 6.09 -0.08
C ARG A 32 -39.97 5.38 -0.94
N GLU A 33 -39.38 6.08 -1.92
CA GLU A 33 -38.29 5.54 -2.74
C GLU A 33 -37.05 5.23 -1.88
N MET A 34 -36.71 6.12 -0.95
CA MET A 34 -35.61 5.90 -0.01
C MET A 34 -35.87 4.70 0.90
N GLN A 35 -37.10 4.53 1.42
CA GLN A 35 -37.46 3.38 2.24
C GLN A 35 -37.41 2.06 1.44
N SER A 36 -37.92 2.05 0.21
CA SER A 36 -37.81 0.88 -0.68
C SER A 36 -36.36 0.51 -0.96
N TYR A 37 -35.48 1.49 -1.13
CA TYR A 37 -34.05 1.27 -1.32
C TYR A 37 -33.37 0.71 -0.07
N ILE A 38 -33.73 1.22 1.11
CA ILE A 38 -33.22 0.69 2.39
C ILE A 38 -33.64 -0.77 2.57
N GLU A 39 -34.91 -1.10 2.34
CA GLU A 39 -35.42 -2.48 2.46
C GLU A 39 -34.72 -3.45 1.49
N GLU A 40 -34.45 -3.03 0.25
CA GLU A 40 -33.70 -3.82 -0.72
C GLU A 40 -32.26 -4.07 -0.24
N ARG A 41 -31.60 -3.04 0.29
CA ARG A 41 -30.23 -3.15 0.82
C ARG A 41 -30.16 -4.01 2.08
N GLU A 42 -31.16 -3.93 2.95
CA GLU A 42 -31.25 -4.80 4.13
C GLU A 42 -31.42 -6.27 3.73
N ARG A 43 -32.20 -6.58 2.67
CA ARG A 43 -32.27 -7.95 2.13
C ARG A 43 -30.94 -8.43 1.58
N GLU A 44 -30.25 -7.61 0.78
CA GLU A 44 -28.94 -7.99 0.23
C GLU A 44 -27.91 -8.27 1.33
N VAL A 45 -27.93 -7.47 2.41
CA VAL A 45 -27.05 -7.69 3.57
C VAL A 45 -27.43 -8.98 4.29
N ALA A 46 -28.72 -9.24 4.52
CA ALA A 46 -29.19 -10.45 5.17
C ALA A 46 -28.83 -11.73 4.37
N GLU A 47 -28.96 -11.70 3.03
CA GLU A 47 -28.56 -12.81 2.17
C GLU A 47 -27.04 -13.07 2.23
N ARG A 48 -26.23 -12.01 2.22
CA ARG A 48 -24.77 -12.12 2.34
C ARG A 48 -24.34 -12.64 3.71
N GLU A 49 -24.97 -12.17 4.78
CA GLU A 49 -24.72 -12.69 6.12
C GLU A 49 -25.10 -14.18 6.25
N ALA A 50 -26.23 -14.59 5.65
CA ALA A 50 -26.64 -15.99 5.63
C ALA A 50 -25.65 -16.86 4.84
N ALA A 51 -25.20 -16.39 3.66
CA ALA A 51 -24.19 -17.08 2.86
C ALA A 51 -22.85 -17.20 3.60
N TRP A 52 -22.43 -16.13 4.28
CA TRP A 52 -21.21 -16.11 5.08
C TRP A 52 -21.30 -17.05 6.29
N LYS A 53 -22.41 -17.05 7.03
CA LYS A 53 -22.64 -17.99 8.15
C LYS A 53 -22.64 -19.45 7.69
N ALA A 54 -23.24 -19.74 6.53
CA ALA A 54 -23.21 -21.08 5.95
C ALA A 54 -21.78 -21.51 5.56
N GLU A 55 -20.99 -20.62 4.97
CA GLU A 55 -19.59 -20.88 4.63
C GLU A 55 -18.72 -21.07 5.88
N LEU A 56 -18.91 -20.24 6.90
CA LEU A 56 -18.23 -20.38 8.18
C LEU A 56 -18.50 -21.76 8.81
N SER A 57 -19.77 -22.18 8.86
CA SER A 57 -20.14 -23.50 9.39
C SER A 57 -19.54 -24.65 8.59
N ARG A 58 -19.45 -24.51 7.25
CA ARG A 58 -18.76 -25.51 6.41
C ARG A 58 -17.28 -25.62 6.76
N ARG A 59 -16.59 -24.48 6.94
CA ARG A 59 -15.16 -24.45 7.29
C ARG A 59 -14.91 -24.99 8.69
N GLU A 60 -15.75 -24.69 9.66
CA GLU A 60 -15.66 -25.25 11.01
C GLU A 60 -15.81 -26.79 10.99
N ALA A 61 -16.74 -27.31 10.20
CA ALA A 61 -16.91 -28.75 10.03
C ALA A 61 -15.69 -29.40 9.33
N GLU A 62 -15.06 -28.71 8.39
CA GLU A 62 -13.85 -29.19 7.72
C GLU A 62 -12.64 -29.21 8.66
N ILE A 63 -12.45 -28.15 9.45
CA ILE A 63 -11.41 -28.08 10.49
C ILE A 63 -11.59 -29.21 11.50
N ALA A 64 -12.82 -29.44 11.99
CA ALA A 64 -13.09 -30.53 12.94
C ALA A 64 -12.75 -31.92 12.36
N ARG A 65 -12.99 -32.14 11.06
CA ARG A 65 -12.59 -33.39 10.38
C ARG A 65 -11.07 -33.52 10.27
N GLN A 66 -10.36 -32.43 9.98
CA GLN A 66 -8.89 -32.43 9.91
C GLN A 66 -8.26 -32.68 11.28
N GLU A 67 -8.79 -32.06 12.34
CA GLU A 67 -8.34 -32.29 13.72
C GLU A 67 -8.55 -33.75 14.15
N ALA A 68 -9.70 -34.35 13.83
CA ALA A 68 -9.95 -35.76 14.13
C ALA A 68 -8.97 -36.69 13.38
N ARG A 69 -8.64 -36.38 12.12
CA ARG A 69 -7.65 -37.13 11.34
C ARG A 69 -6.26 -37.03 11.95
N LEU A 70 -5.81 -35.82 12.30
CA LEU A 70 -4.51 -35.58 12.93
C LEU A 70 -4.40 -36.28 14.29
N LYS A 71 -5.50 -36.36 15.05
CA LYS A 71 -5.53 -37.08 16.32
C LYS A 71 -5.29 -38.59 16.13
N MET A 72 -5.97 -39.22 15.17
CA MET A 72 -5.73 -40.64 14.85
C MET A 72 -4.30 -40.90 14.35
N GLU A 73 -3.76 -39.99 13.52
CA GLU A 73 -2.39 -40.10 13.00
C GLU A 73 -1.35 -40.00 14.11
N LYS A 74 -1.55 -39.09 15.07
CA LYS A 74 -0.72 -38.99 16.26
C LYS A 74 -0.76 -40.24 17.14
N GLU A 75 -1.96 -40.80 17.39
CA GLU A 75 -2.13 -42.02 18.18
C GLU A 75 -1.45 -43.23 17.51
N ASN A 76 -1.47 -43.32 16.17
CA ASN A 76 -0.75 -44.36 15.43
C ASN A 76 0.77 -44.19 15.54
N LEU A 77 1.28 -42.96 15.39
CA LEU A 77 2.71 -42.67 15.56
C LEU A 77 3.21 -42.97 16.99
N GLU A 78 2.38 -42.74 18.01
CA GLU A 78 2.71 -43.08 19.40
C GLU A 78 2.75 -44.59 19.64
N LYS A 79 1.87 -45.37 19.00
CA LYS A 79 1.94 -46.84 19.03
C LYS A 79 3.20 -47.37 18.33
N GLU A 80 3.55 -46.83 17.17
CA GLU A 80 4.79 -47.21 16.46
C GLU A 80 6.04 -46.88 17.29
N LYS A 81 6.06 -45.71 17.94
CA LYS A 81 7.14 -45.33 18.87
C LYS A 81 7.25 -46.29 20.06
N SER A 82 6.14 -46.76 20.63
CA SER A 82 6.15 -47.72 21.75
C SER A 82 6.70 -49.09 21.34
N VAL A 83 6.43 -49.54 20.11
CA VAL A 83 6.97 -50.82 19.58
C VAL A 83 8.48 -50.72 19.34
N LEU A 84 8.97 -49.57 18.86
CA LEU A 84 10.39 -49.31 18.65
C LEU A 84 11.19 -49.16 19.97
N MET A 85 10.59 -48.62 21.02
CA MET A 85 11.24 -48.44 22.32
C MET A 85 11.22 -49.71 23.20
N GLY A 86 10.31 -50.66 22.93
CA GLY A 86 10.19 -51.92 23.69
C GLY A 86 11.25 -52.98 23.38
N THR A 87 12.11 -52.78 22.37
CA THR A 87 13.14 -53.74 21.93
C THR A 87 14.56 -53.37 22.35
N ALA A 88 14.77 -52.23 23.04
CA ALA A 88 16.07 -51.84 23.58
C ALA A 88 16.23 -52.35 25.03
N SER A 89 16.79 -53.55 25.21
CA SER A 89 17.24 -54.01 26.52
C SER A 89 18.67 -53.53 26.79
N ASN A 90 18.87 -52.74 27.84
CA ASN A 90 20.21 -52.40 28.36
C ASN A 90 20.78 -53.61 29.11
N GLN A 91 21.86 -54.18 28.61
CA GLN A 91 22.78 -54.99 29.41
C GLN A 91 24.15 -54.32 29.37
N ASP A 92 24.54 -53.73 30.50
CA ASP A 92 25.85 -53.14 30.71
C ASP A 92 26.92 -54.25 30.83
N ASN A 93 27.90 -54.25 29.93
CA ASN A 93 29.12 -55.06 30.05
C ASN A 93 30.32 -54.20 30.46
N GLN A 94 31.23 -54.82 31.21
CA GLN A 94 32.27 -54.21 32.07
C GLN A 94 33.38 -53.38 31.39
N ASP A 95 33.29 -53.13 30.07
CA ASP A 95 34.33 -52.43 29.30
C ASP A 95 33.92 -50.99 28.91
N GLY A 96 32.73 -50.54 29.30
CA GLY A 96 32.22 -49.19 28.99
C GLY A 96 31.93 -48.92 27.50
N ALA A 97 31.89 -49.97 26.68
CA ALA A 97 31.50 -49.90 25.27
C ALA A 97 29.97 -50.03 25.16
N LEU A 98 29.34 -49.12 24.42
CA LEU A 98 27.92 -49.22 24.12
C LEU A 98 27.74 -50.20 22.95
N GLU A 99 27.07 -51.32 23.20
CA GLU A 99 26.63 -52.26 22.17
C GLU A 99 25.18 -51.97 21.80
N ILE A 100 24.92 -51.86 20.51
CA ILE A 100 23.58 -51.67 19.95
C ILE A 100 23.36 -52.66 18.83
N THR A 101 22.19 -53.29 18.84
CA THR A 101 21.78 -54.29 17.84
C THR A 101 20.71 -53.68 16.95
N VAL A 102 20.93 -53.66 15.64
CA VAL A 102 19.96 -53.16 14.65
C VAL A 102 19.82 -54.22 13.57
N SER A 103 18.59 -54.69 13.35
CA SER A 103 18.24 -55.69 12.32
C SER A 103 19.05 -57.00 12.39
N GLY A 104 19.40 -57.45 13.60
CA GLY A 104 20.11 -58.71 13.83
C GLY A 104 21.64 -58.62 13.78
N GLU A 105 22.20 -57.47 13.40
CA GLU A 105 23.65 -57.23 13.46
C GLU A 105 24.04 -56.38 14.67
N LYS A 106 25.18 -56.73 15.30
CA LYS A 106 25.71 -56.08 16.50
C LYS A 106 26.78 -55.06 16.16
N TYR A 107 26.65 -53.84 16.69
CA TYR A 107 27.61 -52.76 16.53
C TYR A 107 28.15 -52.32 17.89
N ARG A 108 29.48 -52.13 17.98
CA ARG A 108 30.20 -51.78 19.21
C ARG A 108 30.86 -50.40 19.07
N CYS A 109 30.53 -49.46 19.96
CA CYS A 109 31.14 -48.13 20.00
C CYS A 109 32.14 -47.99 21.16
N LEU A 110 33.39 -47.61 20.85
CA LEU A 110 34.45 -47.33 21.83
C LEU A 110 34.63 -45.81 22.04
N ARG A 111 34.73 -45.35 23.30
CA ARG A 111 34.96 -43.93 23.63
C ARG A 111 36.42 -43.51 23.41
N PRO A 112 36.71 -42.34 22.83
CA PRO A 112 38.05 -41.76 22.86
C PRO A 112 38.31 -40.98 24.17
N VAL A 113 39.56 -41.02 24.61
CA VAL A 113 40.06 -40.52 25.91
C VAL A 113 40.30 -39.01 25.89
N SER A 114 39.76 -38.32 26.89
CA SER A 114 40.07 -36.97 27.39
C SER A 114 40.32 -35.81 26.41
N PHE A 115 39.32 -34.95 26.21
CA PHE A 115 39.49 -33.49 26.20
C PHE A 115 38.23 -32.83 26.80
N ARG A 116 38.41 -31.89 27.74
CA ARG A 116 37.31 -31.09 28.31
C ARG A 116 36.77 -30.12 27.25
N ARG A 117 35.75 -30.52 26.50
CA ARG A 117 34.78 -29.68 25.77
C ARG A 117 33.61 -30.59 25.35
N ILE A 118 32.38 -30.12 25.57
CA ILE A 118 31.16 -30.86 25.22
C ILE A 118 31.06 -30.93 23.68
N CYS A 119 31.26 -32.13 23.11
CA CYS A 119 30.89 -32.43 21.72
C CYS A 119 29.45 -32.96 21.70
N ILE A 120 28.53 -32.24 21.07
CA ILE A 120 27.20 -32.76 20.73
C ILE A 120 27.37 -33.52 19.40
N LEU A 121 27.33 -34.85 19.45
CA LEU A 121 27.21 -35.71 18.27
C LEU A 121 25.75 -35.74 17.84
N LYS A 122 25.47 -35.37 16.58
CA LYS A 122 24.16 -35.60 15.96
C LYS A 122 24.29 -36.78 14.99
N LEU A 123 23.62 -37.89 15.32
CA LEU A 123 23.43 -39.05 14.43
C LEU A 123 22.07 -38.87 13.77
N ASP A 124 22.06 -38.62 12.46
CA ASP A 124 20.82 -38.65 11.69
C ASP A 124 20.68 -40.04 11.04
N CYS A 125 19.71 -40.82 11.50
CA CYS A 125 19.25 -42.04 10.86
C CYS A 125 18.07 -41.70 9.94
N SER A 126 18.23 -41.91 8.63
CA SER A 126 17.15 -41.79 7.67
C SER A 126 16.80 -43.15 7.08
N PHE A 127 15.54 -43.55 7.19
CA PHE A 127 15.00 -44.80 6.65
C PHE A 127 14.45 -44.57 5.24
N GLY A 128 15.07 -45.17 4.23
CA GLY A 128 14.50 -45.34 2.90
C GLY A 128 14.04 -46.78 2.69
N LYS A 129 13.13 -47.02 1.74
CA LYS A 129 12.55 -48.35 1.43
C LYS A 129 13.54 -49.43 0.94
N GLN A 130 14.86 -49.20 0.98
CA GLN A 130 15.89 -50.18 0.64
C GLN A 130 17.06 -50.30 1.64
N GLY A 131 16.94 -49.76 2.87
CA GLY A 131 17.95 -49.98 3.94
C GLY A 131 18.45 -48.71 4.62
N VAL A 132 19.25 -48.89 5.68
CA VAL A 132 19.76 -47.84 6.58
C VAL A 132 21.11 -47.31 6.08
N ILE A 133 21.25 -45.99 5.92
CA ILE A 133 22.53 -45.32 5.69
C ILE A 133 22.87 -44.52 6.96
N LEU A 134 24.00 -44.86 7.60
CA LEU A 134 24.56 -44.09 8.73
C LEU A 134 25.55 -43.06 8.18
N ARG A 135 25.34 -41.77 8.45
CA ARG A 135 26.36 -40.73 8.25
C ARG A 135 26.74 -40.10 9.58
N VAL A 136 28.02 -40.19 9.91
CA VAL A 136 28.65 -39.44 11.01
C VAL A 136 29.18 -38.13 10.42
N GLN A 137 28.67 -36.97 10.87
CA GLN A 137 29.27 -35.68 10.53
C GLN A 137 30.15 -35.18 11.69
N HIS A 138 31.45 -35.02 11.41
CA HIS A 138 32.38 -34.29 12.26
C HIS A 138 32.11 -32.78 12.18
N LEU A 139 32.07 -32.11 13.33
CA LEU A 139 32.11 -30.65 13.42
C LEU A 139 33.57 -30.17 13.38
N TYR A 140 33.89 -29.46 12.29
CA TYR A 140 35.09 -28.64 12.01
C TYR A 140 36.43 -29.39 11.87
N PRO A 141 37.25 -29.05 10.84
CA PRO A 141 38.19 -27.91 10.87
C PRO A 141 38.37 -27.22 9.48
N GLY A 142 39.06 -26.10 9.27
CA GLY A 142 40.08 -25.40 10.05
C GLY A 142 40.38 -24.00 9.44
N TYR A 143 41.24 -23.19 10.03
CA TYR A 143 42.69 -23.25 9.75
C TYR A 143 43.28 -24.67 9.86
N ILE A 144 43.74 -25.22 8.72
CA ILE A 144 44.74 -26.29 8.65
C ILE A 144 45.74 -25.91 7.55
N PRO A 145 47.05 -25.93 7.80
CA PRO A 145 48.03 -26.05 6.74
C PRO A 145 48.12 -27.50 6.23
N GLU A 146 47.99 -27.63 4.90
CA GLU A 146 48.48 -28.68 3.98
C GLU A 146 48.19 -30.19 4.22
N GLY A 147 47.69 -30.85 3.17
CA GLY A 147 48.05 -32.26 2.88
C GLY A 147 46.94 -33.26 2.46
N LEU A 148 46.58 -33.25 1.15
CA LEU A 148 46.32 -34.45 0.29
C LEU A 148 45.06 -35.35 0.54
N PRO A 149 44.62 -36.17 -0.47
CA PRO A 149 43.24 -36.11 -1.02
C PRO A 149 42.51 -37.48 -1.09
N CYS A 150 41.29 -37.52 -1.68
CA CYS A 150 40.72 -38.59 -2.56
C CYS A 150 39.21 -38.30 -2.84
N PHE A 151 38.73 -37.88 -4.02
CA PHE A 151 38.47 -38.55 -5.32
C PHE A 151 37.36 -39.65 -5.37
N MET A 152 36.25 -39.36 -6.07
CA MET A 152 35.76 -39.98 -7.35
C MET A 152 34.22 -40.03 -7.47
N GLY A 153 33.68 -39.55 -8.62
CA GLY A 153 32.33 -39.86 -9.15
C GLY A 153 32.27 -41.26 -9.82
N PRO A 154 31.40 -41.59 -10.81
CA PRO A 154 30.61 -40.72 -11.72
C PRO A 154 29.16 -41.21 -12.14
N LYS A 155 28.43 -40.33 -12.88
CA LYS A 155 27.47 -40.55 -14.02
C LYS A 155 26.25 -41.50 -13.82
N SER A 156 25.01 -41.26 -14.28
CA SER A 156 24.45 -40.58 -15.47
C SER A 156 22.90 -40.41 -15.37
N GLN A 157 22.36 -39.34 -15.96
CA GLN A 157 20.93 -39.07 -16.31
C GLN A 157 20.48 -39.87 -17.58
N PRO A 158 19.17 -40.12 -17.91
CA PRO A 158 18.19 -39.09 -18.40
C PRO A 158 16.65 -39.31 -18.21
N THR A 159 15.88 -38.19 -18.23
CA THR A 159 14.52 -37.80 -18.79
C THR A 159 13.31 -38.79 -18.83
N LEU A 160 11.98 -38.46 -18.74
CA LEU A 160 11.14 -37.28 -19.08
C LEU A 160 9.64 -37.44 -18.56
N SER A 161 9.00 -36.34 -18.10
CA SER A 161 7.55 -35.89 -18.10
C SER A 161 6.36 -36.81 -17.66
N LYS A 162 5.23 -36.39 -17.04
CA LYS A 162 4.41 -35.15 -17.05
C LYS A 162 3.39 -35.12 -15.86
N ASP A 163 2.89 -33.91 -15.55
CA ASP A 163 1.68 -33.50 -14.77
C ASP A 163 1.78 -33.08 -13.27
N TYR A 164 1.31 -31.85 -12.96
CA TYR A 164 1.38 -31.04 -11.72
C TYR A 164 0.23 -31.30 -10.71
N PRO A 165 0.17 -30.70 -9.49
CA PRO A 165 1.17 -29.89 -8.77
C PRO A 165 1.57 -30.49 -7.40
N THR A 166 2.87 -30.58 -7.16
CA THR A 166 3.43 -30.89 -5.83
C THR A 166 3.74 -29.58 -5.12
N ILE A 167 3.15 -29.37 -3.95
CA ILE A 167 3.55 -28.29 -3.03
C ILE A 167 4.95 -28.65 -2.50
N HIS A 168 5.96 -28.00 -3.07
CA HIS A 168 7.34 -28.08 -2.59
C HIS A 168 7.62 -26.92 -1.63
N CYS A 169 7.67 -27.21 -0.33
CA CYS A 169 8.49 -26.41 0.56
C CYS A 169 9.96 -26.81 0.32
N SER A 170 10.75 -25.94 -0.30
CA SER A 170 12.18 -26.16 -0.56
C SER A 170 12.95 -24.84 -0.52
N TRP A 171 14.00 -24.82 0.31
CA TRP A 171 15.09 -23.83 0.33
C TRP A 171 16.28 -24.35 -0.51
N ARG A 172 16.95 -23.55 -1.40
CA ARG A 172 18.44 -23.59 -1.66
C ARG A 172 19.06 -22.59 -2.71
N ILE A 173 20.05 -21.80 -2.22
CA ILE A 173 21.40 -21.29 -2.67
C ILE A 173 21.91 -21.29 -4.15
N THR A 174 22.58 -20.18 -4.57
CA THR A 174 23.86 -20.12 -5.36
C THR A 174 24.71 -18.83 -5.12
N MET A 175 26.06 -18.93 -5.19
CA MET A 175 27.14 -17.95 -4.84
C MET A 175 27.66 -17.10 -6.06
N PRO A 176 28.56 -16.06 -5.99
CA PRO A 176 30.02 -16.15 -5.65
C PRO A 176 30.67 -14.92 -4.91
N GLU A 177 32.00 -15.02 -4.70
CA GLU A 177 32.98 -14.16 -4.01
C GLU A 177 33.22 -12.74 -4.59
N TYR A 178 33.43 -11.73 -3.73
CA TYR A 178 34.62 -10.83 -3.58
C TYR A 178 34.26 -9.61 -2.68
N PRO A 179 35.23 -8.99 -1.95
CA PRO A 179 34.96 -8.17 -0.77
C PRO A 179 34.98 -6.66 -1.03
N GLY A 180 34.23 -5.89 -0.24
CA GLY A 180 34.38 -4.44 -0.18
C GLY A 180 33.37 -3.74 0.73
N GLU A 181 33.91 -3.10 1.78
CA GLU A 181 33.31 -2.08 2.64
C GLU A 181 32.29 -2.54 3.72
N ALA A 182 32.76 -2.54 4.96
CA ALA A 182 31.94 -2.64 6.16
C ALA A 182 31.16 -1.33 6.40
N GLU A 183 29.83 -1.38 6.28
CA GLU A 183 28.95 -0.29 6.71
C GLU A 183 28.58 -0.42 8.20
N ARG A 184 28.46 0.72 8.88
CA ARG A 184 28.22 0.83 10.33
C ARG A 184 26.87 0.23 10.74
N GLY A 185 26.86 -0.42 11.90
CA GLY A 185 25.74 -1.23 12.39
C GLY A 185 24.40 -0.51 12.54
N THR A 186 23.34 -1.18 12.09
CA THR A 186 21.93 -0.77 12.24
C THR A 186 21.44 -1.07 13.66
N LYS A 187 21.07 -0.03 14.41
CA LYS A 187 20.34 -0.16 15.68
C LYS A 187 18.87 0.16 15.43
N ILE A 188 17.99 -0.80 15.69
CA ILE A 188 16.55 -0.58 15.78
C ILE A 188 16.16 -0.88 17.22
N GLU A 189 15.71 0.14 17.95
CA GLU A 189 15.13 -0.02 19.28
C GLU A 189 13.61 0.10 19.18
N LEU A 190 12.90 -0.97 19.57
CA LEU A 190 11.46 -0.92 19.81
C LEU A 190 11.23 -0.71 21.31
N VAL A 191 10.55 0.36 21.72
CA VAL A 191 10.22 0.62 23.13
C VAL A 191 8.71 0.69 23.27
N SER A 192 8.10 -0.10 24.16
CA SER A 192 6.71 0.11 24.58
C SER A 192 6.67 0.90 25.90
N GLY A 193 5.81 1.91 25.99
CA GLY A 193 5.68 2.73 27.21
C GLY A 193 4.46 3.65 27.23
N THR A 194 4.03 4.02 28.44
CA THR A 194 2.98 5.03 28.71
C THR A 194 3.63 6.39 28.98
N GLU A 195 3.18 7.50 28.38
CA GLU A 195 3.66 8.85 28.72
C GLU A 195 2.67 9.60 29.63
N GLY A 196 3.20 10.16 30.73
CA GLY A 196 2.63 11.26 31.49
C GLY A 196 3.45 12.54 31.28
N SER A 197 2.74 13.66 31.15
CA SER A 197 3.12 15.09 31.08
C SER A 197 4.60 15.54 31.23
N GLU A 198 5.01 16.40 30.29
CA GLU A 198 5.99 17.51 30.35
C GLU A 198 7.34 17.31 31.09
N ALA A 199 8.46 17.41 30.35
CA ALA A 199 9.56 18.34 30.65
C ALA A 199 10.65 18.34 29.56
N GLN A 200 11.08 19.54 29.17
CA GLN A 200 12.38 19.79 28.55
C GLN A 200 13.52 19.30 29.47
N LYS A 201 14.53 18.60 28.94
CA LYS A 201 15.97 18.91 29.05
C LYS A 201 16.85 17.77 28.52
N SER A 202 18.02 18.20 28.07
CA SER A 202 19.17 17.42 27.63
C SER A 202 19.64 16.34 28.63
N SER A 203 20.37 15.37 28.07
CA SER A 203 21.33 14.44 28.68
C SER A 203 20.81 13.19 29.43
N LEU A 204 21.20 12.03 28.88
CA LEU A 204 21.74 10.83 29.53
C LEU A 204 21.36 10.49 30.99
N PHE A 205 20.81 9.28 31.13
CA PHE A 205 20.75 8.33 32.26
C PHE A 205 19.48 8.22 33.14
N HIS A 206 18.92 7.00 33.08
CA HIS A 206 18.39 6.15 34.16
C HIS A 206 17.44 6.76 35.20
N HIS A 207 16.19 6.30 35.21
CA HIS A 207 15.36 6.27 36.42
C HIS A 207 14.68 4.91 36.62
N ARG A 208 14.83 4.39 37.84
CA ARG A 208 14.23 3.16 38.36
C ARG A 208 12.72 3.32 38.55
N GLY A 209 11.93 2.38 38.01
CA GLY A 209 10.56 2.11 38.46
C GLY A 209 9.59 1.73 37.33
N ARG A 210 9.33 0.42 37.18
CA ARG A 210 8.42 -0.27 36.23
C ARG A 210 8.95 -0.46 34.80
N ARG A 211 8.71 -1.68 34.27
CA ARG A 211 9.45 -2.32 33.16
C ARG A 211 9.14 -1.65 31.82
N HIS A 212 10.09 -0.86 31.30
CA HIS A 212 10.17 -0.55 29.88
C HIS A 212 10.95 -1.66 29.18
N GLY A 213 10.32 -2.36 28.23
CA GLY A 213 11.02 -3.28 27.34
C GLY A 213 11.56 -2.50 26.16
N SER A 214 12.88 -2.30 26.10
CA SER A 214 13.56 -1.87 24.87
C SER A 214 14.06 -3.13 24.15
N PHE A 215 13.66 -3.31 22.89
CA PHE A 215 14.07 -4.44 22.06
C PHE A 215 15.07 -3.94 21.01
N ASP A 216 16.32 -4.39 21.12
CA ASP A 216 17.35 -4.17 20.11
C ASP A 216 17.41 -5.38 19.17
N VAL A 217 17.12 -5.18 17.88
CA VAL A 217 17.12 -6.25 16.87
C VAL A 217 18.45 -7.03 16.79
N MET A 218 19.58 -6.38 17.07
CA MET A 218 20.88 -7.03 17.08
C MET A 218 20.98 -8.08 18.20
N SER A 219 20.26 -7.88 19.31
CA SER A 219 20.18 -8.83 20.41
C SER A 219 19.40 -10.10 20.07
N PHE A 220 18.70 -10.12 18.92
CA PHE A 220 17.89 -11.24 18.45
C PHE A 220 18.45 -11.91 17.18
N GLY A 221 19.70 -11.58 16.83
CA GLY A 221 20.42 -12.22 15.73
C GLY A 221 20.43 -11.43 14.42
N ALA A 222 19.99 -10.16 14.43
CA ALA A 222 20.20 -9.30 13.27
C ALA A 222 21.70 -9.05 13.05
N LEU A 223 22.12 -9.03 11.79
CA LEU A 223 23.49 -8.66 11.39
C LEU A 223 23.44 -7.45 10.44
N ALA A 224 24.27 -6.46 10.72
CA ALA A 224 24.36 -5.23 9.93
C ALA A 224 25.54 -5.30 8.95
N ASP A 225 25.54 -6.34 8.12
CA ASP A 225 26.58 -6.63 7.13
C ASP A 225 26.12 -6.36 5.68
N GLY A 226 24.88 -5.90 5.50
CA GLY A 226 24.26 -5.64 4.20
C GLY A 226 24.00 -6.89 3.36
N GLN A 227 24.17 -8.09 3.93
CA GLN A 227 24.10 -9.38 3.24
C GLN A 227 23.14 -10.35 3.91
N THR A 228 23.13 -10.38 5.24
CA THR A 228 22.27 -11.25 6.05
C THR A 228 20.81 -10.82 5.93
N ASP A 229 19.95 -11.79 5.64
CA ASP A 229 18.51 -11.60 5.68
C ASP A 229 18.03 -11.50 7.14
N ASN A 230 17.60 -10.29 7.52
CA ASN A 230 17.14 -9.98 8.87
C ASN A 230 15.62 -10.09 9.04
N THR A 231 14.88 -10.60 8.04
CA THR A 231 13.41 -10.77 8.13
C THR A 231 12.99 -11.79 9.20
N MET A 232 13.85 -12.76 9.50
CA MET A 232 13.58 -13.89 10.41
C MET A 232 14.20 -13.75 11.80
N VAL A 233 14.62 -12.53 12.18
CA VAL A 233 15.14 -12.22 13.53
C VAL A 233 14.08 -12.61 14.56
N ARG A 234 14.44 -13.48 15.51
CA ARG A 234 13.48 -14.11 16.43
C ARG A 234 12.75 -13.04 17.23
N SER A 235 11.42 -12.96 17.09
CA SER A 235 10.62 -12.09 17.94
C SER A 235 10.72 -12.55 19.41
N PRO A 236 10.75 -11.62 20.39
CA PRO A 236 10.67 -11.99 21.79
C PRO A 236 9.35 -12.74 22.06
N PRO A 237 9.31 -13.68 23.03
CA PRO A 237 8.09 -14.39 23.40
C PRO A 237 6.91 -13.47 23.78
N SER A 238 7.19 -12.25 24.24
CA SER A 238 6.17 -11.24 24.58
C SER A 238 5.50 -10.55 23.39
N LEU A 239 6.07 -10.64 22.18
CA LEU A 239 5.50 -10.11 20.94
C LEU A 239 4.81 -11.21 20.10
N SER A 240 5.06 -12.48 20.40
CA SER A 240 4.52 -13.65 19.69
C SER A 240 3.38 -14.36 20.44
N GLN A 241 2.93 -13.83 21.59
CA GLN A 241 1.81 -14.35 22.36
C GLN A 241 0.81 -13.26 22.74
N SER A 242 0.08 -12.73 21.75
CA SER A 242 -1.24 -12.16 22.03
C SER A 242 -2.23 -12.72 21.00
N LYS A 243 -2.78 -13.90 21.32
CA LYS A 243 -4.00 -14.41 20.67
C LYS A 243 -5.24 -13.57 21.01
N ASP A 244 -5.08 -12.57 21.89
CA ASP A 244 -6.01 -11.47 22.07
C ASP A 244 -5.46 -10.21 21.40
N PHE A 245 -6.23 -9.68 20.45
CA PHE A 245 -6.10 -8.31 19.94
C PHE A 245 -6.32 -7.35 21.12
N GLY A 246 -5.24 -6.82 21.68
CA GLY A 246 -5.33 -5.95 22.85
C GLY A 246 -3.98 -5.50 23.37
N ILE A 247 -3.18 -4.83 22.52
CA ILE A 247 -2.31 -3.77 23.07
C ILE A 247 -3.29 -2.81 23.75
N LYS A 248 -3.20 -2.64 25.07
CA LYS A 248 -4.12 -1.75 25.78
C LYS A 248 -4.07 -0.37 25.11
N PRO A 249 -5.19 0.35 24.99
CA PRO A 249 -5.29 1.63 24.29
C PRO A 249 -4.33 2.75 24.78
N ASP A 250 -3.53 2.47 25.81
CA ASP A 250 -2.58 3.38 26.44
C ASP A 250 -1.10 3.01 26.21
N GLU A 251 -0.77 1.89 25.54
CA GLU A 251 0.62 1.50 25.26
C GLU A 251 1.14 2.11 23.95
N VAL A 252 1.95 3.17 24.06
CA VAL A 252 2.60 3.82 22.92
C VAL A 252 3.72 2.92 22.40
N THR A 253 3.70 2.60 21.11
CA THR A 253 4.75 1.82 20.45
C THR A 253 5.77 2.76 19.83
N TYR A 254 7.02 2.72 20.29
CA TYR A 254 8.10 3.50 19.72
C TYR A 254 9.01 2.62 18.85
N MET A 255 9.30 3.07 17.64
CA MET A 255 10.34 2.51 16.79
C MET A 255 11.39 3.59 16.50
N ASN A 256 12.61 3.37 17.01
CA ASN A 256 13.76 4.20 16.71
C ASN A 256 14.62 3.48 15.66
N SER A 257 14.44 3.82 14.39
CA SER A 257 15.24 3.33 13.27
C SER A 257 16.38 4.29 13.02
N GLN A 258 17.62 3.87 13.27
CA GLN A 258 18.83 4.69 13.03
C GLN A 258 19.68 4.16 11.87
N GLY A 259 19.40 2.95 11.39
CA GLY A 259 20.21 2.27 10.38
C GLY A 259 19.70 2.43 8.94
N HIS A 260 20.41 1.78 8.03
CA HIS A 260 20.10 1.73 6.60
C HIS A 260 19.48 0.36 6.27
N LEU A 261 18.16 0.32 6.08
CA LEU A 261 17.41 -0.89 5.78
C LEU A 261 17.25 -1.03 4.27
N LYS A 262 17.73 -2.15 3.71
CA LYS A 262 17.70 -2.41 2.27
C LYS A 262 16.67 -3.49 1.96
N ALA A 263 15.72 -3.18 1.07
CA ALA A 263 14.72 -4.13 0.60
C ALA A 263 15.35 -5.22 -0.27
N ALA A 264 14.92 -6.47 -0.17
CA ALA A 264 15.30 -7.51 -1.13
C ALA A 264 14.92 -7.10 -2.57
N THR A 265 15.72 -7.50 -3.55
CA THR A 265 15.51 -7.10 -4.95
C THR A 265 14.68 -8.11 -5.75
N ASP A 266 14.56 -9.33 -5.24
CA ASP A 266 13.71 -10.37 -5.80
C ASP A 266 12.24 -10.06 -5.49
N LEU A 267 11.45 -9.82 -6.54
CA LEU A 267 10.05 -9.44 -6.41
C LEU A 267 9.15 -10.58 -5.93
N SER A 268 9.58 -11.84 -6.08
CA SER A 268 8.79 -13.01 -5.66
C SER A 268 8.65 -13.13 -4.15
N GLN A 269 9.46 -12.39 -3.38
CA GLN A 269 9.42 -12.34 -1.92
C GLN A 269 8.29 -11.46 -1.37
N TYR A 270 7.61 -10.70 -2.24
CA TYR A 270 6.58 -9.76 -1.82
C TYR A 270 5.20 -10.24 -2.28
N GLY A 271 4.22 -10.12 -1.38
CA GLY A 271 2.82 -10.30 -1.74
C GLY A 271 2.32 -9.22 -2.70
N PHE A 272 1.21 -9.51 -3.39
CA PHE A 272 0.55 -8.53 -4.24
C PHE A 272 0.15 -7.28 -3.45
N SER A 273 0.52 -6.09 -3.94
CA SER A 273 0.22 -4.79 -3.29
C SER A 273 0.83 -4.62 -1.88
N ALA A 274 1.83 -5.42 -1.53
CA ALA A 274 2.46 -5.37 -0.21
C ALA A 274 3.35 -4.12 -0.04
N GLY A 275 3.44 -3.62 1.20
CA GLY A 275 4.63 -2.89 1.63
C GLY A 275 5.69 -3.90 2.07
N TRP A 276 6.99 -3.62 1.85
CA TRP A 276 8.01 -4.48 2.46
C TRP A 276 8.28 -4.12 3.92
N ILE A 277 7.99 -2.87 4.32
CA ILE A 277 7.74 -2.49 5.72
C ILE A 277 6.27 -2.08 5.83
N GLU A 278 5.49 -2.81 6.62
CA GLU A 278 4.07 -2.55 6.83
C GLU A 278 3.75 -2.47 8.33
N PHE A 279 3.05 -1.41 8.71
CA PHE A 279 2.45 -1.25 10.03
C PHE A 279 0.94 -1.30 9.87
N GLY A 280 0.28 -2.23 10.56
CA GLY A 280 -1.15 -2.47 10.44
C GLY A 280 -1.87 -2.47 11.78
N TRP A 281 -2.97 -1.72 11.88
CA TRP A 281 -3.91 -1.73 13.02
C TRP A 281 -3.26 -1.44 14.38
N VAL A 282 -2.30 -0.51 14.41
CA VAL A 282 -1.64 -0.07 15.65
C VAL A 282 -2.15 1.31 16.06
N GLU A 283 -2.41 1.48 17.35
CA GLU A 283 -2.66 2.78 17.98
C GLU A 283 -1.38 3.31 18.64
N GLY A 284 -1.08 4.60 18.48
CA GLY A 284 0.01 5.24 19.19
C GLY A 284 1.42 4.87 18.69
N LEU A 285 1.59 4.53 17.41
CA LEU A 285 2.94 4.30 16.86
C LEU A 285 3.72 5.62 16.73
N THR A 286 4.94 5.66 17.25
CA THR A 286 5.93 6.70 16.96
C THR A 286 7.13 6.10 16.24
N LEU A 287 7.32 6.43 14.96
CA LEU A 287 8.49 6.06 14.15
C LEU A 287 9.45 7.24 14.02
N THR A 288 10.69 7.08 14.50
CA THR A 288 11.73 8.11 14.43
C THR A 288 13.13 7.51 14.29
N GLY A 289 14.18 8.30 14.50
CA GLY A 289 15.56 7.83 14.62
C GLY A 289 16.52 8.24 13.51
N GLY A 290 16.04 8.79 12.40
CA GLY A 290 16.91 9.25 11.31
C GLY A 290 17.23 8.19 10.24
N GLY A 291 16.81 6.95 10.44
CA GLY A 291 17.14 5.81 9.59
C GLY A 291 16.59 5.92 8.17
N THR A 292 17.18 5.11 7.29
CA THR A 292 16.88 5.08 5.85
C THR A 292 16.22 3.78 5.47
N PHE A 293 15.11 3.87 4.74
CA PHE A 293 14.43 2.76 4.08
C PHE A 293 14.78 2.80 2.60
N ASP A 294 15.70 1.97 2.15
CA ASP A 294 16.16 1.88 0.76
C ASP A 294 15.44 0.75 0.02
N GLY A 295 14.56 1.14 -0.89
CA GLY A 295 13.74 0.22 -1.67
C GLY A 295 14.49 -0.47 -2.80
N GLN A 296 15.73 -0.07 -3.12
CA GLN A 296 16.51 -0.60 -4.25
C GLN A 296 15.69 -0.67 -5.56
N GLY A 297 14.91 0.39 -5.83
CA GLY A 297 13.88 0.47 -6.86
C GLY A 297 14.37 0.27 -8.29
N ALA A 298 15.62 0.62 -8.60
CA ALA A 298 16.19 0.51 -9.94
C ALA A 298 16.08 -0.89 -10.56
N LYS A 299 16.16 -1.95 -9.73
CA LYS A 299 15.98 -3.33 -10.20
C LYS A 299 14.53 -3.70 -10.47
N ALA A 300 13.56 -2.98 -9.88
CA ALA A 300 12.14 -3.27 -9.99
C ALA A 300 11.43 -2.44 -11.09
N TRP A 301 11.88 -1.20 -11.33
CA TRP A 301 11.22 -0.27 -12.27
C TRP A 301 11.02 -0.81 -13.69
N PRO A 302 11.93 -1.60 -14.30
CA PRO A 302 11.69 -2.19 -15.63
C PRO A 302 10.46 -3.12 -15.69
N TYR A 303 10.00 -3.64 -14.55
CA TYR A 303 8.83 -4.50 -14.45
C TYR A 303 7.52 -3.72 -14.24
N ASN A 304 7.57 -2.41 -14.04
CA ASN A 304 6.37 -1.58 -13.90
C ASN A 304 5.68 -1.38 -15.26
N LYS A 305 4.58 -2.10 -15.46
CA LYS A 305 3.76 -2.05 -16.69
C LYS A 305 2.45 -1.28 -16.51
N CYS A 306 2.26 -0.58 -15.38
CA CYS A 306 1.00 0.09 -15.06
C CYS A 306 0.66 1.28 -15.97
N ARG A 307 1.63 1.80 -16.71
CA ARG A 307 1.39 2.83 -17.74
C ARG A 307 0.86 2.27 -19.06
N THR A 308 1.11 0.99 -19.35
CA THR A 308 0.79 0.39 -20.66
C THR A 308 -0.28 -0.69 -20.60
N HIS A 309 -0.57 -1.24 -19.42
CA HIS A 309 -1.51 -2.34 -19.23
C HIS A 309 -2.50 -2.01 -18.10
N SER A 310 -3.80 -2.18 -18.36
CA SER A 310 -4.87 -1.92 -17.39
C SER A 310 -4.90 -2.94 -16.23
N LYS A 311 -4.36 -4.14 -16.45
CA LYS A 311 -4.11 -5.18 -15.44
C LYS A 311 -2.60 -5.30 -15.23
N CYS A 312 -2.05 -4.46 -14.36
CA CYS A 312 -0.64 -4.48 -14.00
C CYS A 312 -0.45 -5.04 -12.59
N GLU A 313 0.71 -5.67 -12.35
CA GLU A 313 1.14 -6.04 -11.01
C GLU A 313 1.74 -4.82 -10.32
N LEU A 314 1.22 -4.50 -9.14
CA LEU A 314 1.74 -3.39 -8.34
C LEU A 314 3.06 -3.80 -7.70
N LEU A 315 4.07 -2.94 -7.84
CA LEU A 315 5.35 -3.12 -7.19
C LEU A 315 5.25 -2.79 -5.68
N PRO A 316 6.12 -3.36 -4.84
CA PRO A 316 6.07 -3.14 -3.40
C PRO A 316 6.28 -1.67 -3.00
N THR A 317 5.45 -1.19 -2.08
CA THR A 317 5.62 0.12 -1.43
C THR A 317 6.75 0.06 -0.40
N ASN A 318 7.47 1.17 -0.20
CA ASN A 318 8.59 1.19 0.75
C ASN A 318 8.11 1.06 2.20
N VAL A 319 7.27 1.99 2.65
CA VAL A 319 6.69 1.99 4.00
C VAL A 319 5.18 2.18 3.89
N LYS A 320 4.41 1.25 4.44
CA LYS A 320 2.95 1.24 4.35
C LYS A 320 2.33 1.27 5.75
N PHE A 321 1.34 2.14 5.93
CA PHE A 321 0.57 2.30 7.15
C PHE A 321 -0.89 1.97 6.85
N MET A 322 -1.42 0.94 7.51
CA MET A 322 -2.76 0.39 7.29
C MET A 322 -3.57 0.49 8.58
N GLY A 323 -4.73 1.15 8.57
CA GLY A 323 -5.62 1.15 9.73
C GLY A 323 -5.03 1.75 11.01
N MET A 324 -4.05 2.64 10.88
CA MET A 324 -3.29 3.19 12.02
C MET A 324 -4.06 4.29 12.73
N ASN A 325 -3.88 4.43 14.05
CA ASN A 325 -4.46 5.52 14.83
C ASN A 325 -3.39 6.24 15.67
N LYS A 326 -3.51 7.57 15.82
CA LYS A 326 -2.61 8.42 16.64
C LYS A 326 -1.13 8.16 16.34
N THR A 327 -0.76 8.14 15.07
CA THR A 327 0.60 7.79 14.62
C THR A 327 1.46 9.02 14.38
N VAL A 328 2.71 8.97 14.80
CA VAL A 328 3.72 10.01 14.58
C VAL A 328 4.90 9.43 13.82
N VAL A 329 5.26 10.03 12.69
CA VAL A 329 6.45 9.67 11.92
C VAL A 329 7.34 10.91 11.79
N ARG A 330 8.60 10.80 12.24
CA ARG A 330 9.49 11.96 12.26
C ARG A 330 10.94 11.63 11.90
N GLY A 331 11.47 12.35 10.93
CA GLY A 331 12.91 12.38 10.68
C GLY A 331 13.46 11.19 9.89
N ILE A 332 12.61 10.36 9.29
CA ILE A 332 13.06 9.20 8.50
C ILE A 332 13.43 9.58 7.06
N THR A 333 14.24 8.74 6.42
CA THR A 333 14.55 8.83 4.99
C THR A 333 13.94 7.65 4.23
N SER A 334 13.24 7.90 3.12
CA SER A 334 12.77 6.87 2.19
C SER A 334 13.48 7.05 0.83
N LEU A 335 14.28 6.07 0.44
CA LEU A 335 15.18 6.14 -0.71
C LEU A 335 14.78 5.09 -1.77
N ASN A 336 14.76 5.49 -3.04
CA ASN A 336 14.63 4.61 -4.21
C ASN A 336 13.54 3.53 -4.07
N SER A 337 12.29 3.93 -3.80
CA SER A 337 11.20 2.95 -3.68
C SER A 337 10.95 2.21 -5.01
N LYS A 338 10.47 0.97 -4.93
CA LYS A 338 10.04 0.19 -6.11
C LYS A 338 8.72 0.73 -6.69
N PHE A 339 7.87 1.31 -5.83
CA PHE A 339 6.60 1.94 -6.13
C PHE A 339 6.46 3.18 -5.22
N PHE A 340 5.33 3.39 -4.55
CA PHE A 340 5.17 4.47 -3.58
C PHE A 340 6.22 4.41 -2.46
N HIS A 341 6.67 5.57 -2.00
CA HIS A 341 7.61 5.67 -0.88
C HIS A 341 6.92 5.48 0.45
N ILE A 342 5.81 6.19 0.67
CA ILE A 342 4.99 6.08 1.88
C ILE A 342 3.53 6.01 1.45
N ALA A 343 2.79 5.02 1.95
CA ALA A 343 1.34 4.91 1.73
C ALA A 343 0.59 4.86 3.06
N LEU A 344 -0.43 5.71 3.20
CA LEU A 344 -1.38 5.72 4.30
C LEU A 344 -2.73 5.26 3.79
N VAL A 345 -3.27 4.20 4.36
CA VAL A 345 -4.59 3.67 4.02
C VAL A 345 -5.38 3.48 5.30
N GLU A 346 -6.58 4.05 5.36
CA GLU A 346 -7.49 3.90 6.51
C GLU A 346 -6.89 4.40 7.85
N CYS A 347 -6.01 5.39 7.78
CA CYS A 347 -5.34 5.94 8.95
C CYS A 347 -6.13 7.09 9.58
N LYS A 348 -6.04 7.24 10.90
CA LYS A 348 -6.66 8.33 11.67
C LYS A 348 -5.61 9.03 12.54
N ASN A 349 -5.67 10.36 12.59
CA ASN A 349 -4.77 11.17 13.44
C ASN A 349 -3.29 10.89 13.18
N PHE A 350 -2.86 10.98 11.92
CA PHE A 350 -1.48 10.70 11.50
C PHE A 350 -0.69 12.01 11.38
N LYS A 351 0.50 12.07 11.98
CA LYS A 351 1.41 13.23 11.90
C LYS A 351 2.76 12.83 11.34
N GLY A 352 3.11 13.34 10.16
CA GLY A 352 4.43 13.20 9.55
C GLY A 352 5.22 14.51 9.58
N SER A 353 6.51 14.46 9.93
CA SER A 353 7.36 15.66 9.87
C SER A 353 8.83 15.37 9.59
N LYS A 354 9.53 16.31 8.95
CA LYS A 354 10.98 16.22 8.66
C LYS A 354 11.37 14.95 7.92
N ILE A 355 10.51 14.47 7.03
CA ILE A 355 10.74 13.26 6.23
C ILE A 355 11.54 13.67 4.99
N LYS A 356 12.53 12.85 4.62
CA LYS A 356 13.27 13.01 3.36
C LYS A 356 12.91 11.86 2.41
N ILE A 357 12.45 12.19 1.21
CA ILE A 357 12.10 11.22 0.17
C ILE A 357 12.90 11.53 -1.08
N SER A 358 13.55 10.51 -1.65
CA SER A 358 14.38 10.67 -2.85
C SER A 358 14.29 9.45 -3.77
N ALA A 359 13.97 9.70 -5.03
CA ALA A 359 14.16 8.79 -6.17
C ALA A 359 14.45 9.61 -7.45
N PRO A 360 15.04 8.99 -8.49
CA PRO A 360 15.29 9.67 -9.77
C PRO A 360 14.02 10.23 -10.41
N ALA A 361 14.13 11.35 -11.15
CA ALA A 361 12.97 12.00 -11.80
C ALA A 361 12.23 11.12 -12.82
N ASN A 362 12.86 10.03 -13.29
CA ASN A 362 12.28 9.08 -14.23
C ASN A 362 11.83 7.76 -13.58
N SER A 363 11.83 7.65 -12.24
CA SER A 363 11.36 6.45 -11.56
C SER A 363 9.82 6.32 -11.64
N PRO A 364 9.29 5.21 -12.19
CA PRO A 364 7.86 5.09 -12.51
C PRO A 364 7.02 4.81 -11.25
N ASN A 365 5.94 5.58 -11.06
CA ASN A 365 4.97 5.43 -9.98
C ASN A 365 5.61 5.45 -8.57
N THR A 366 6.65 6.25 -8.41
CA THR A 366 7.28 6.48 -7.11
C THR A 366 6.65 7.67 -6.40
N ASP A 367 5.35 7.62 -6.12
CA ASP A 367 4.71 8.68 -5.35
C ASP A 367 5.42 8.85 -4.00
N GLY A 368 5.62 10.10 -3.56
CA GLY A 368 6.28 10.37 -2.28
C GLY A 368 5.43 9.91 -1.11
N ILE A 369 4.29 10.56 -0.92
CA ILE A 369 3.30 10.17 0.10
C ILE A 369 1.94 10.00 -0.55
N HIS A 370 1.42 8.79 -0.54
CA HIS A 370 0.06 8.48 -0.97
C HIS A 370 -0.86 8.38 0.24
N ILE A 371 -2.02 9.05 0.20
CA ILE A 371 -3.00 9.06 1.29
C ILE A 371 -4.34 8.62 0.74
N GLU A 372 -4.94 7.57 1.29
CA GLU A 372 -6.25 7.06 0.89
C GLU A 372 -7.11 6.71 2.12
N ARG A 373 -8.42 6.99 2.04
CA ARG A 373 -9.41 6.66 3.08
C ARG A 373 -9.03 7.08 4.51
N SER A 374 -8.29 8.18 4.67
CA SER A 374 -7.71 8.59 5.95
C SER A 374 -8.29 9.90 6.47
N SER A 375 -8.23 10.12 7.79
CA SER A 375 -8.71 11.36 8.40
C SER A 375 -7.80 11.96 9.46
N GLY A 376 -7.78 13.30 9.54
CA GLY A 376 -6.92 14.02 10.50
C GLY A 376 -5.44 13.78 10.22
N VAL A 377 -5.02 13.96 8.97
CA VAL A 377 -3.63 13.73 8.53
C VAL A 377 -2.90 15.05 8.43
N TYR A 378 -1.71 15.14 9.02
CA TYR A 378 -0.87 16.33 9.01
C TYR A 378 0.56 16.00 8.59
N PHE A 379 1.03 16.59 7.47
CA PHE A 379 2.42 16.51 7.04
C PHE A 379 3.08 17.88 7.06
N SER A 380 4.31 17.95 7.58
CA SER A 380 5.05 19.21 7.66
C SER A 380 6.55 19.12 7.42
N GLY A 381 7.14 20.20 6.91
CA GLY A 381 8.59 20.44 6.95
C GLY A 381 9.43 19.34 6.30
N SER A 382 8.99 18.80 5.18
CA SER A 382 9.58 17.61 4.53
C SER A 382 10.05 17.92 3.11
N GLN A 383 11.03 17.14 2.63
CA GLN A 383 11.65 17.30 1.31
C GLN A 383 11.40 16.04 0.48
N ILE A 384 10.79 16.20 -0.69
CA ILE A 384 10.32 15.08 -1.49
C ILE A 384 10.71 15.31 -2.95
N GLY A 385 11.56 14.43 -3.48
CA GLY A 385 11.89 14.36 -4.90
C GLY A 385 11.69 12.94 -5.43
N THR A 386 10.88 12.78 -6.46
CA THR A 386 10.53 11.47 -7.03
C THR A 386 10.28 11.57 -8.55
N GLY A 387 9.95 10.45 -9.19
CA GLY A 387 9.50 10.43 -10.60
C GLY A 387 7.98 10.47 -10.80
N ASP A 388 7.19 10.65 -9.74
CA ASP A 388 5.72 10.75 -9.82
C ASP A 388 5.19 11.79 -8.81
N ASP A 389 3.95 11.68 -8.34
CA ASP A 389 3.34 12.65 -7.42
C ASP A 389 4.18 12.85 -6.14
N CYS A 390 4.45 14.10 -5.77
CA CYS A 390 5.12 14.44 -4.50
C CYS A 390 4.27 13.98 -3.31
N ILE A 391 3.00 14.37 -3.34
CA ILE A 391 1.96 13.87 -2.44
C ILE A 391 0.70 13.62 -3.28
N SER A 392 0.11 12.43 -3.18
CA SER A 392 -1.13 12.07 -3.86
C SER A 392 -2.25 11.80 -2.86
N ILE A 393 -3.42 12.39 -3.11
CA ILE A 393 -4.63 12.27 -2.29
C ILE A 393 -5.64 11.40 -3.04
N GLY A 394 -5.79 10.14 -2.63
CA GLY A 394 -6.82 9.25 -3.12
C GLY A 394 -8.22 9.57 -2.59
N GLN A 395 -9.17 8.69 -2.88
CA GLN A 395 -10.57 8.80 -2.44
C GLN A 395 -10.73 8.60 -0.92
N GLY A 396 -11.83 9.10 -0.36
CA GLY A 396 -12.25 8.86 1.03
C GLY A 396 -11.48 9.63 2.10
N ASN A 397 -10.77 10.69 1.75
CA ASN A 397 -9.96 11.46 2.70
C ASN A 397 -10.71 12.64 3.30
N SER A 398 -10.50 12.91 4.59
CA SER A 398 -11.05 14.10 5.26
C SER A 398 -10.05 14.79 6.18
N GLN A 399 -10.03 16.12 6.20
CA GLN A 399 -9.17 16.89 7.11
C GLN A 399 -7.67 16.54 6.94
N VAL A 400 -7.15 16.82 5.76
CA VAL A 400 -5.73 16.62 5.42
C VAL A 400 -5.06 17.99 5.36
N THR A 401 -3.93 18.15 6.07
CA THR A 401 -3.14 19.37 6.03
C THR A 401 -1.70 19.05 5.64
N ILE A 402 -1.21 19.76 4.63
CA ILE A 402 0.14 19.65 4.09
C ILE A 402 0.76 21.05 4.20
N SER A 403 1.85 21.18 4.95
CA SER A 403 2.48 22.49 5.15
C SER A 403 3.99 22.45 5.02
N SER A 404 4.61 23.51 4.49
CA SER A 404 6.08 23.64 4.50
C SER A 404 6.79 22.47 3.80
N ILE A 405 6.23 21.99 2.68
CA ILE A 405 6.82 20.89 1.89
C ILE A 405 7.59 21.48 0.72
N THR A 406 8.78 20.92 0.46
CA THR A 406 9.52 21.17 -0.77
C THR A 406 9.40 19.96 -1.69
N CYS A 407 8.76 20.15 -2.84
CA CYS A 407 8.58 19.15 -3.88
C CYS A 407 9.51 19.44 -5.07
N GLY A 408 10.16 18.41 -5.61
CA GLY A 408 10.93 18.55 -6.85
C GLY A 408 12.18 17.68 -6.88
N PRO A 409 12.41 16.91 -7.96
CA PRO A 409 11.54 16.70 -9.14
C PRO A 409 10.27 15.88 -8.80
N GLY A 410 9.35 15.71 -9.77
CA GLY A 410 8.14 14.90 -9.65
C GLY A 410 6.91 15.52 -10.31
N HIS A 411 5.71 15.03 -10.01
CA HIS A 411 4.44 15.48 -10.60
C HIS A 411 3.70 16.55 -9.78
N GLY A 412 4.28 17.02 -8.66
CA GLY A 412 3.63 18.01 -7.78
C GLY A 412 2.66 17.36 -6.78
N ILE A 413 1.74 18.16 -6.23
CA ILE A 413 0.72 17.67 -5.30
C ILE A 413 -0.56 17.40 -6.09
N SER A 414 -1.05 16.16 -6.06
CA SER A 414 -2.18 15.71 -6.86
C SER A 414 -3.35 15.21 -6.00
N VAL A 415 -4.55 15.67 -6.28
CA VAL A 415 -5.80 15.06 -5.81
C VAL A 415 -6.33 14.12 -6.89
N GLY A 416 -6.55 12.87 -6.54
CA GLY A 416 -7.01 11.81 -7.41
C GLY A 416 -5.89 10.91 -7.95
N SER A 417 -6.15 10.13 -8.99
CA SER A 417 -7.36 10.19 -9.82
C SER A 417 -8.61 9.72 -9.08
N LEU A 418 -9.66 10.53 -9.05
CA LEU A 418 -10.96 10.20 -8.45
C LEU A 418 -11.98 9.77 -9.52
N GLY A 419 -13.03 9.07 -9.11
CA GLY A 419 -14.13 8.63 -9.96
C GLY A 419 -13.79 7.42 -10.83
N ARG A 420 -12.81 6.59 -10.46
CA ARG A 420 -12.49 5.34 -11.17
C ARG A 420 -13.46 4.22 -10.80
N TYR A 421 -13.82 4.12 -9.53
CA TYR A 421 -14.57 3.00 -8.98
C TYR A 421 -16.02 3.34 -8.62
N GLN A 422 -16.89 2.33 -8.68
CA GLN A 422 -18.26 2.42 -8.15
C GLN A 422 -18.15 2.48 -6.62
N ASN A 423 -18.63 3.56 -6.00
CA ASN A 423 -18.58 3.80 -4.55
C ASN A 423 -17.24 4.33 -3.99
N GLU A 424 -16.55 5.21 -4.72
CA GLU A 424 -15.48 5.99 -4.10
C GLU A 424 -16.01 6.96 -3.05
N GLY A 425 -15.28 7.10 -1.94
CA GLY A 425 -15.58 8.07 -0.89
C GLY A 425 -15.14 9.48 -1.27
N ASP A 426 -15.78 10.46 -0.65
CA ASP A 426 -15.50 11.88 -0.86
C ASP A 426 -14.10 12.28 -0.37
N VAL A 427 -13.57 13.34 -0.97
CA VAL A 427 -12.37 14.05 -0.49
C VAL A 427 -12.79 15.43 -0.01
N SER A 428 -12.57 15.74 1.26
CA SER A 428 -12.98 17.02 1.84
C SER A 428 -12.00 17.60 2.86
N GLY A 429 -11.92 18.93 2.94
CA GLY A 429 -11.10 19.60 3.96
C GLY A 429 -9.60 19.37 3.73
N LEU A 430 -9.12 19.67 2.53
CA LEU A 430 -7.69 19.63 2.20
C LEU A 430 -7.08 21.03 2.29
N VAL A 431 -6.00 21.19 3.05
CA VAL A 431 -5.23 22.44 3.11
C VAL A 431 -3.79 22.15 2.72
N VAL A 432 -3.31 22.79 1.66
CA VAL A 432 -1.92 22.77 1.23
C VAL A 432 -1.37 24.18 1.34
N ARG A 433 -0.37 24.39 2.18
CA ARG A 433 0.15 25.75 2.42
C ARG A 433 1.65 25.86 2.62
N ASP A 434 2.18 27.01 2.27
CA ASP A 434 3.58 27.38 2.52
C ASP A 434 4.56 26.40 1.84
N CYS A 435 4.24 25.95 0.63
CA CYS A 435 4.99 24.91 -0.09
C CYS A 435 5.82 25.50 -1.23
N ASN A 436 6.95 24.85 -1.53
CA ASN A 436 7.80 25.17 -2.67
C ASN A 436 7.80 24.00 -3.66
N MET A 437 7.68 24.31 -4.95
CA MET A 437 7.68 23.32 -6.03
C MET A 437 8.71 23.72 -7.06
N THR A 438 9.70 22.87 -7.32
CA THR A 438 10.79 23.20 -8.26
C THR A 438 10.98 22.09 -9.27
N GLY A 439 10.92 22.42 -10.57
CA GLY A 439 11.15 21.46 -11.65
C GLY A 439 10.17 20.28 -11.66
N THR A 440 8.96 20.46 -11.14
CA THR A 440 7.90 19.45 -11.18
C THR A 440 7.08 19.57 -12.47
N SER A 441 6.49 18.48 -12.93
CA SER A 441 5.64 18.50 -14.13
C SER A 441 4.27 19.16 -13.89
N ASN A 442 3.79 19.15 -12.64
CA ASN A 442 2.64 19.96 -12.23
C ASN A 442 2.91 20.63 -10.89
N GLY A 443 2.14 21.67 -10.58
CA GLY A 443 2.13 22.27 -9.25
C GLY A 443 1.05 21.64 -8.38
N ILE A 444 -0.16 22.18 -8.49
CA ILE A 444 -1.38 21.62 -7.93
C ILE A 444 -2.22 21.02 -9.04
N ARG A 445 -2.61 19.75 -8.89
CA ARG A 445 -3.41 19.03 -9.87
C ARG A 445 -4.60 18.33 -9.22
N ILE A 446 -5.80 18.48 -9.77
CA ILE A 446 -6.98 17.70 -9.43
C ILE A 446 -7.38 16.89 -10.66
N LYS A 447 -7.34 15.56 -10.58
CA LYS A 447 -7.61 14.64 -11.70
C LYS A 447 -8.83 13.77 -11.39
N THR A 448 -9.82 13.74 -12.28
CA THR A 448 -10.98 12.84 -12.17
C THR A 448 -11.21 12.10 -13.48
N TRP A 449 -11.51 10.80 -13.37
CA TRP A 449 -11.73 9.94 -14.53
C TRP A 449 -12.93 10.45 -15.34
N ALA A 450 -12.75 10.52 -16.65
CA ALA A 450 -13.88 10.49 -17.57
C ALA A 450 -14.69 9.20 -17.34
N ASN A 451 -16.00 9.24 -17.61
CA ASN A 451 -16.91 8.11 -17.42
C ASN A 451 -16.90 7.54 -16.00
N SER A 452 -16.97 8.42 -14.98
CA SER A 452 -17.00 7.94 -13.60
C SER A 452 -18.25 7.08 -13.36
N PRO A 453 -18.12 5.85 -12.85
CA PRO A 453 -19.26 4.94 -12.76
C PRO A 453 -20.21 5.32 -11.61
N GLY A 454 -19.67 5.92 -10.53
CA GLY A 454 -20.43 6.50 -9.42
C GLY A 454 -20.23 8.02 -9.30
N GLN A 455 -21.02 8.63 -8.41
CA GLN A 455 -20.81 10.01 -7.96
C GLN A 455 -19.98 10.01 -6.68
N SER A 456 -19.05 10.95 -6.59
CA SER A 456 -18.31 11.32 -5.38
C SER A 456 -18.00 12.81 -5.43
N THR A 457 -17.54 13.38 -4.32
CA THR A 457 -17.29 14.81 -4.16
C THR A 457 -15.84 15.07 -3.80
N ALA A 458 -15.25 16.09 -4.42
CA ALA A 458 -13.99 16.71 -4.02
C ALA A 458 -14.28 18.17 -3.66
N THR A 459 -14.30 18.49 -2.37
CA THR A 459 -14.76 19.81 -1.90
C THR A 459 -13.93 20.39 -0.76
N ASN A 460 -14.07 21.70 -0.53
CA ASN A 460 -13.45 22.42 0.59
C ASN A 460 -11.94 22.22 0.60
N MET A 461 -11.26 22.74 -0.42
CA MET A 461 -9.82 22.64 -0.57
C MET A 461 -9.17 24.01 -0.69
N THR A 462 -8.08 24.23 0.04
CA THR A 462 -7.30 25.47 0.01
C THR A 462 -5.86 25.17 -0.36
N PHE A 463 -5.37 25.86 -1.38
CA PHE A 463 -3.99 25.85 -1.85
C PHE A 463 -3.44 27.26 -1.70
N GLU A 464 -2.61 27.52 -0.69
CA GLU A 464 -2.20 28.87 -0.32
C GLU A 464 -0.69 29.03 -0.14
N ASN A 465 -0.16 30.22 -0.44
CA ASN A 465 1.25 30.56 -0.23
C ASN A 465 2.21 29.56 -0.90
N ILE A 466 1.96 29.24 -2.18
CA ILE A 466 2.77 28.27 -2.92
C ILE A 466 3.73 29.01 -3.86
N VAL A 467 5.01 28.65 -3.81
CA VAL A 467 6.03 29.15 -4.73
C VAL A 467 6.37 28.07 -5.74
N MET A 468 6.23 28.40 -7.02
CA MET A 468 6.50 27.50 -8.14
C MET A 468 7.73 27.99 -8.92
N ASN A 469 8.71 27.13 -9.15
CA ASN A 469 9.90 27.46 -9.92
C ASN A 469 10.06 26.47 -11.06
N ASN A 470 9.90 26.96 -12.28
CA ASN A 470 10.02 26.18 -13.50
C ASN A 470 9.13 24.92 -13.47
N VAL A 471 7.87 25.10 -13.09
CA VAL A 471 6.87 24.02 -13.02
C VAL A 471 6.20 23.89 -14.38
N THR A 472 6.10 22.68 -14.95
CA THR A 472 5.60 22.53 -16.32
C THR A 472 4.13 22.95 -16.46
N ASN A 473 3.24 22.48 -15.59
CA ASN A 473 1.84 22.87 -15.55
C ASN A 473 1.41 23.25 -14.11
N PRO A 474 1.54 24.52 -13.72
CA PRO A 474 1.32 25.02 -12.35
C PRO A 474 -0.01 24.64 -11.69
N ILE A 475 -1.16 24.96 -12.29
CA ILE A 475 -2.49 24.72 -11.70
C ILE A 475 -3.35 23.99 -12.71
N ILE A 476 -3.81 22.78 -12.36
CA ILE A 476 -4.65 21.94 -13.23
C ILE A 476 -5.86 21.40 -12.47
N ILE A 477 -7.03 21.51 -13.09
CA ILE A 477 -8.18 20.64 -12.86
C ILE A 477 -8.47 19.92 -14.18
N ASP A 478 -8.38 18.60 -14.18
CA ASP A 478 -8.62 17.73 -15.33
C ASP A 478 -9.70 16.70 -15.00
N GLN A 479 -10.94 16.97 -15.44
CA GLN A 479 -12.06 16.02 -15.31
C GLN A 479 -12.25 15.13 -16.54
N ALA A 480 -11.26 15.10 -17.45
CA ALA A 480 -11.20 14.21 -18.60
C ALA A 480 -10.05 13.20 -18.47
N TYR A 481 -9.52 13.01 -17.26
CA TYR A 481 -8.33 12.21 -17.02
C TYR A 481 -8.50 10.79 -17.56
N CYS A 482 -7.63 10.43 -18.50
CA CYS A 482 -7.46 9.05 -18.93
C CYS A 482 -5.98 8.75 -19.24
N PRO A 483 -5.31 7.93 -18.42
CA PRO A 483 -3.90 7.58 -18.60
C PRO A 483 -3.66 6.42 -19.59
N PHE A 484 -4.70 5.83 -20.19
CA PHE A 484 -4.58 4.69 -21.11
C PHE A 484 -4.94 5.07 -22.55
N SER A 485 -4.27 4.44 -23.51
CA SER A 485 -4.54 4.62 -24.95
C SER A 485 -5.94 4.18 -25.40
N SER A 486 -6.65 3.39 -24.59
CA SER A 486 -7.97 2.83 -24.91
C SER A 486 -9.17 3.70 -24.51
N CYS A 487 -8.96 4.97 -24.15
CA CYS A 487 -10.06 5.93 -23.96
C CYS A 487 -10.48 6.63 -25.26
N THR A 488 -10.05 6.13 -26.42
CA THR A 488 -10.57 6.61 -27.70
C THR A 488 -12.02 6.15 -27.89
N PRO A 489 -12.91 7.01 -28.40
CA PRO A 489 -14.29 6.64 -28.66
C PRO A 489 -14.35 5.48 -29.66
N MET A 490 -15.18 4.48 -29.39
CA MET A 490 -15.71 3.67 -30.49
C MET A 490 -16.62 4.58 -31.31
N VAL A 491 -16.10 5.12 -32.40
CA VAL A 491 -16.96 5.61 -33.49
C VAL A 491 -17.62 4.38 -34.09
N ILE A 492 -18.89 4.14 -33.76
CA ILE A 492 -19.72 3.23 -34.57
C ILE A 492 -19.92 3.93 -35.90
N VAL A 493 -19.04 3.66 -36.86
CA VAL A 493 -19.29 4.01 -38.26
C VAL A 493 -20.37 3.03 -38.75
N LEU A 494 -21.63 3.44 -38.68
CA LEU A 494 -22.68 2.78 -39.45
C LEU A 494 -22.35 3.04 -40.93
N LYS A 495 -21.71 2.07 -41.59
CA LYS A 495 -21.70 2.03 -43.05
C LYS A 495 -23.13 1.77 -43.50
N VAL A 496 -23.87 2.81 -43.79
CA VAL A 496 -25.14 2.68 -44.51
C VAL A 496 -24.77 2.23 -45.92
N GLY A 497 -24.92 0.92 -46.17
CA GLY A 497 -24.90 0.38 -47.52
C GLY A 497 -25.98 1.04 -48.37
N ARG A 498 -25.74 1.14 -49.68
CA ARG A 498 -26.63 1.83 -50.65
C ARG A 498 -28.12 1.47 -50.45
N PRO A 499 -29.03 2.40 -50.72
CA PRO A 499 -30.46 2.16 -50.54
C PRO A 499 -30.93 1.02 -51.46
N GLY A 500 -31.51 -0.01 -50.86
CA GLY A 500 -32.29 -1.03 -51.55
C GLY A 500 -31.58 -2.38 -51.72
N VAL A 501 -31.41 -3.12 -50.63
CA VAL A 501 -31.73 -4.56 -50.44
C VAL A 501 -31.65 -4.79 -48.92
N PHE A 502 -32.74 -5.20 -48.27
CA PHE A 502 -32.69 -5.68 -46.89
C PHE A 502 -32.65 -7.21 -46.90
N SER A 503 -31.54 -7.79 -46.47
CA SER A 503 -31.45 -9.20 -46.08
C SER A 503 -31.39 -9.29 -44.55
N THR A 504 -32.10 -10.26 -43.96
CA THR A 504 -32.06 -10.51 -42.50
C THR A 504 -30.72 -11.03 -42.00
N ASP A 505 -29.76 -11.28 -42.89
CA ASP A 505 -28.46 -11.88 -42.57
C ASP A 505 -27.32 -10.85 -42.42
N ASP A 506 -27.58 -9.55 -42.58
CA ASP A 506 -26.55 -8.49 -42.45
C ASP A 506 -26.31 -8.00 -41.00
N PHE A 507 -27.02 -8.56 -40.01
CA PHE A 507 -26.74 -8.33 -38.58
C PHE A 507 -25.88 -9.47 -38.02
N ALA A 508 -24.59 -9.45 -38.32
CA ALA A 508 -23.62 -10.25 -37.59
C ALA A 508 -23.39 -9.64 -36.19
N PHE A 509 -24.23 -10.00 -35.21
CA PHE A 509 -23.86 -9.89 -33.80
C PHE A 509 -22.78 -10.95 -33.53
N SER A 510 -21.52 -10.51 -33.42
CA SER A 510 -20.47 -11.34 -32.84
C SER A 510 -20.77 -11.54 -31.35
N SER A 511 -21.43 -12.64 -31.05
CA SER A 511 -21.62 -13.15 -29.69
C SER A 511 -20.31 -13.78 -29.21
N THR A 512 -19.46 -12.97 -28.58
CA THR A 512 -18.48 -13.48 -27.62
C THR A 512 -19.08 -13.44 -26.21
N PRO A 513 -18.83 -14.43 -25.34
CA PRO A 513 -19.51 -14.55 -24.06
C PRO A 513 -19.19 -13.37 -23.15
N MET A 514 -20.23 -12.78 -22.57
CA MET A 514 -20.15 -11.78 -21.51
C MET A 514 -19.38 -12.33 -20.30
N ASN A 515 -18.26 -11.69 -19.97
CA ASN A 515 -17.66 -11.72 -18.64
C ASN A 515 -17.42 -10.27 -18.20
N HIS A 516 -18.17 -9.85 -17.19
CA HIS A 516 -18.13 -8.60 -16.42
C HIS A 516 -16.97 -7.63 -16.71
N THR A 517 -17.04 -6.90 -17.81
CA THR A 517 -16.27 -5.68 -18.05
C THR A 517 -17.27 -4.64 -18.54
N GLY A 518 -17.61 -3.70 -17.65
CA GLY A 518 -18.47 -2.57 -18.01
C GLY A 518 -17.88 -1.85 -19.22
N PHE A 519 -18.73 -1.59 -20.21
CA PHE A 519 -18.39 -0.81 -21.39
C PHE A 519 -17.81 0.55 -20.95
N TYR A 520 -16.51 0.77 -21.17
CA TYR A 520 -15.89 2.09 -21.00
C TYR A 520 -16.33 2.97 -22.16
N ASN A 521 -17.40 3.75 -21.97
CA ASN A 521 -17.76 4.81 -22.90
C ASN A 521 -16.93 6.05 -22.56
N ALA A 522 -15.79 6.22 -23.22
CA ALA A 522 -14.87 7.34 -22.98
C ALA A 522 -15.45 8.73 -23.32
N GLN A 523 -16.70 8.83 -23.81
CA GLN A 523 -17.41 10.09 -24.00
C GLN A 523 -18.28 10.50 -22.81
N ALA A 524 -18.50 9.62 -21.84
CA ALA A 524 -19.30 9.98 -20.69
C ALA A 524 -18.52 10.96 -19.80
N PRO A 525 -19.16 12.06 -19.36
CA PRO A 525 -18.52 13.05 -18.50
C PRO A 525 -18.10 12.43 -17.15
N SER A 526 -17.07 13.00 -16.51
CA SER A 526 -16.82 12.69 -15.10
C SER A 526 -18.04 13.06 -14.25
N ARG A 527 -18.38 12.19 -13.29
CA ARG A 527 -19.48 12.39 -12.33
C ARG A 527 -18.98 12.84 -10.96
N VAL A 528 -17.69 13.12 -10.81
CA VAL A 528 -17.12 13.68 -9.58
C VAL A 528 -17.49 15.15 -9.48
N LYS A 529 -18.15 15.57 -8.40
CA LYS A 529 -18.46 16.97 -8.13
C LYS A 529 -17.22 17.66 -7.54
N ILE A 530 -16.77 18.73 -8.19
CA ILE A 530 -15.70 19.58 -7.66
C ILE A 530 -16.31 20.92 -7.22
N SER A 531 -16.15 21.28 -5.95
CA SER A 531 -16.62 22.57 -5.45
C SER A 531 -15.76 23.17 -4.34
N ASP A 532 -15.85 24.49 -4.15
CA ASP A 532 -15.27 25.19 -3.00
C ASP A 532 -13.75 25.01 -2.93
N ILE A 533 -13.09 25.35 -4.04
CA ILE A 533 -11.64 25.25 -4.23
C ILE A 533 -11.05 26.65 -4.25
N TYR A 534 -10.05 26.87 -3.40
CA TYR A 534 -9.39 28.17 -3.22
C TYR A 534 -7.92 28.06 -3.57
N PHE A 535 -7.49 28.81 -4.58
CA PHE A 535 -6.08 29.03 -4.91
C PHE A 535 -5.71 30.45 -4.47
N LYS A 536 -4.77 30.58 -3.53
CA LYS A 536 -4.45 31.86 -2.88
C LYS A 536 -2.95 32.14 -2.84
N ASN A 537 -2.53 33.35 -3.22
CA ASN A 537 -1.13 33.77 -3.13
C ASN A 537 -0.15 32.73 -3.73
N ILE A 538 -0.43 32.31 -4.96
CA ILE A 538 0.41 31.36 -5.69
C ILE A 538 1.29 32.16 -6.64
N ARG A 539 2.61 32.03 -6.53
CA ARG A 539 3.55 32.82 -7.34
C ARG A 539 4.66 31.98 -7.92
N GLY A 540 5.25 32.40 -9.04
CA GLY A 540 6.34 31.66 -9.62
C GLY A 540 6.45 31.68 -11.14
N THR A 541 7.03 30.62 -11.69
CA THR A 541 7.22 30.44 -13.12
C THR A 541 6.71 29.10 -13.64
N SER A 542 6.09 29.15 -14.82
CA SER A 542 5.69 28.00 -15.63
C SER A 542 6.76 27.68 -16.68
N SER A 543 7.00 26.40 -16.97
CA SER A 543 7.84 25.99 -18.09
C SER A 543 7.07 25.86 -19.41
N THR A 544 5.74 25.93 -19.37
CA THR A 544 4.86 25.90 -20.55
C THR A 544 3.94 27.12 -20.60
N GLU A 545 3.40 27.40 -21.78
CA GLU A 545 2.55 28.55 -22.03
C GLU A 545 1.25 28.52 -21.20
N VAL A 546 0.68 27.35 -20.93
CA VAL A 546 -0.57 27.23 -20.16
C VAL A 546 -0.23 27.05 -18.69
N ALA A 547 -0.33 28.13 -17.90
CA ALA A 547 -0.03 28.07 -16.47
C ALA A 547 -1.24 27.63 -15.63
N VAL A 548 -2.46 27.97 -16.08
CA VAL A 548 -3.71 27.63 -15.38
C VAL A 548 -4.64 26.90 -16.35
N ALA A 549 -4.99 25.65 -16.05
CA ALA A 549 -5.93 24.85 -16.83
C ALA A 549 -7.06 24.34 -15.94
N LEU A 550 -8.27 24.87 -16.10
CA LEU A 550 -9.47 24.47 -15.37
C LEU A 550 -10.44 23.78 -16.31
N GLU A 551 -10.23 22.50 -16.57
CA GLU A 551 -11.02 21.70 -17.50
C GLU A 551 -12.01 20.81 -16.77
N CYS A 552 -13.16 21.41 -16.46
CA CYS A 552 -14.23 20.72 -15.73
C CYS A 552 -15.19 19.97 -16.67
N SER A 553 -15.89 19.01 -16.08
CA SER A 553 -16.84 18.13 -16.75
C SER A 553 -18.07 18.91 -17.20
N LYS A 554 -18.52 18.68 -18.44
CA LYS A 554 -19.80 19.24 -18.91
C LYS A 554 -20.99 18.68 -18.13
N GLY A 555 -20.91 17.42 -17.69
CA GLY A 555 -21.97 16.77 -16.92
C GLY A 555 -21.99 17.19 -15.45
N MET A 556 -20.85 17.63 -14.92
CA MET A 556 -20.68 18.12 -13.56
C MET A 556 -19.75 19.36 -13.53
N PRO A 557 -20.22 20.54 -13.99
CA PRO A 557 -19.42 21.76 -13.99
C PRO A 557 -18.86 22.09 -12.59
N CYS A 558 -17.63 22.60 -12.53
CA CYS A 558 -17.03 23.00 -11.25
C CYS A 558 -17.75 24.20 -10.66
N GLN A 559 -17.95 24.21 -9.34
CA GLN A 559 -18.66 25.26 -8.62
C GLN A 559 -17.72 25.94 -7.62
N ASN A 560 -17.88 27.25 -7.40
CA ASN A 560 -17.16 27.97 -6.33
C ASN A 560 -15.64 27.78 -6.39
N ILE A 561 -15.04 28.05 -7.56
CA ILE A 561 -13.59 28.04 -7.75
C ILE A 561 -13.08 29.48 -7.61
N TYR A 562 -12.12 29.69 -6.72
CA TYR A 562 -11.55 31.00 -6.41
C TYR A 562 -10.07 31.04 -6.71
N LEU A 563 -9.63 32.07 -7.43
CA LEU A 563 -8.23 32.38 -7.67
C LEU A 563 -7.96 33.78 -7.10
N GLU A 564 -7.15 33.84 -6.06
CA GLU A 564 -6.81 35.06 -5.33
C GLU A 564 -5.29 35.27 -5.37
N ASP A 565 -4.85 36.38 -5.97
CA ASP A 565 -3.43 36.72 -6.10
C ASP A 565 -2.56 35.58 -6.69
N VAL A 566 -2.90 35.15 -7.90
CA VAL A 566 -2.13 34.15 -8.67
C VAL A 566 -1.21 34.88 -9.65
N ARG A 567 0.11 34.62 -9.56
CA ARG A 567 1.17 35.26 -10.36
C ARG A 567 2.19 34.25 -10.90
N LEU A 568 1.94 33.72 -12.08
CA LEU A 568 2.73 32.68 -12.74
C LEU A 568 3.20 33.19 -14.10
N ASP A 569 4.49 33.52 -14.18
CA ASP A 569 5.12 34.00 -15.42
C ASP A 569 5.66 32.82 -16.24
N LEU A 570 5.84 33.01 -17.55
CA LEU A 570 6.54 32.02 -18.36
C LEU A 570 8.04 32.12 -18.11
N SER A 571 8.69 31.00 -17.80
CA SER A 571 10.13 30.94 -17.48
C SER A 571 11.03 31.44 -18.61
N SER A 572 10.61 31.36 -19.89
CA SER A 572 11.39 31.88 -21.01
C SER A 572 11.40 33.42 -21.09
N GLY A 573 10.48 34.12 -20.42
CA GLY A 573 10.38 35.58 -20.43
C GLY A 573 9.94 36.22 -21.76
N GLU A 574 9.84 35.44 -22.85
CA GLU A 574 9.53 35.95 -24.20
C GLU A 574 8.03 36.09 -24.48
N LYS A 575 7.19 35.36 -23.73
CA LYS A 575 5.72 35.37 -23.86
C LYS A 575 5.08 35.41 -22.49
N HIS A 576 3.82 35.84 -22.44
CA HIS A 576 3.02 35.72 -21.25
C HIS A 576 2.46 34.31 -21.11
N ALA A 577 2.37 33.82 -19.87
CA ALA A 577 1.60 32.62 -19.59
C ALA A 577 0.10 32.89 -19.86
N THR A 578 -0.66 31.82 -20.09
CA THR A 578 -2.08 31.83 -20.43
C THR A 578 -2.90 30.92 -19.52
N SER A 579 -4.22 31.15 -19.53
CA SER A 579 -5.22 30.36 -18.81
C SER A 579 -6.20 29.71 -19.79
N ILE A 580 -6.62 28.48 -19.50
CA ILE A 580 -7.67 27.77 -20.24
C ILE A 580 -8.74 27.31 -19.25
N CYS A 581 -10.01 27.57 -19.57
CA CYS A 581 -11.14 27.12 -18.75
C CYS A 581 -12.23 26.47 -19.59
N LYS A 582 -12.85 25.42 -19.05
CA LYS A 582 -14.02 24.74 -19.62
C LYS A 582 -14.98 24.33 -18.50
N ASN A 583 -16.27 24.62 -18.70
CA ASN A 583 -17.35 24.26 -17.76
C ASN A 583 -17.08 24.71 -16.31
N VAL A 584 -16.52 25.90 -16.14
CA VAL A 584 -16.24 26.51 -14.84
C VAL A 584 -16.44 28.02 -14.94
N LYS A 585 -17.03 28.60 -13.90
CA LYS A 585 -17.09 30.05 -13.69
C LYS A 585 -16.30 30.37 -12.43
N ALA A 586 -15.00 30.61 -12.60
CA ALA A 586 -14.13 30.94 -11.49
C ALA A 586 -14.31 32.42 -11.07
N THR A 587 -14.10 32.68 -9.79
CA THR A 587 -14.05 34.04 -9.22
C THR A 587 -12.59 34.42 -9.06
N TYR A 588 -12.22 35.59 -9.60
CA TYR A 588 -10.86 36.10 -9.58
C TYR A 588 -10.77 37.30 -8.65
N ILE A 589 -9.80 37.31 -7.75
CA ILE A 589 -9.60 38.34 -6.73
C ILE A 589 -8.14 38.81 -6.78
N GLY A 590 -7.92 40.12 -6.70
CA GLY A 590 -6.57 40.68 -6.70
C GLY A 590 -5.83 40.47 -8.02
N SER A 591 -4.52 40.24 -7.94
CA SER A 591 -3.65 40.14 -9.11
C SER A 591 -3.79 38.81 -9.83
N GLN A 592 -3.91 38.84 -11.15
CA GLN A 592 -4.02 37.64 -11.99
C GLN A 592 -3.01 37.67 -13.14
N ILE A 593 -1.99 36.84 -13.02
CA ILE A 593 -1.02 36.51 -14.07
C ILE A 593 -0.89 34.99 -14.03
N PRO A 594 -1.22 34.23 -15.08
CA PRO A 594 -1.81 34.66 -16.35
C PRO A 594 -3.18 35.38 -16.21
N PRO A 595 -3.66 36.08 -17.27
CA PRO A 595 -4.98 36.68 -17.27
C PRO A 595 -6.10 35.66 -16.98
N PRO A 596 -7.22 36.11 -16.36
CA PRO A 596 -8.39 35.26 -16.15
C PRO A 596 -8.92 34.64 -17.44
N CYS A 597 -9.55 33.47 -17.33
CA CYS A 597 -10.28 32.89 -18.45
C CYS A 597 -11.43 33.80 -18.90
N SER A 598 -11.58 33.95 -20.22
CA SER A 598 -12.63 34.73 -20.88
C SER A 598 -14.00 34.08 -20.83
#